data_AF-A0A7S3F627-F1
#
_entry.id   AF-A0A7S3F627-F1
#
_cell.length_a   1.000
_cell.length_b   1.000
_cell.length_c   1.000
_cell.angle_alpha   90.00
_cell.angle_beta   90.00
_cell.angle_gamma   90.00
#
_symmetry.space_group_name_H-M   'P 1'
#
loop_
_entity.id
_entity.type
_entity.pdbx_description
1 polymer ?
#
loop_
_entity_poly.entity_id
_entity_poly.type
_entity_poly.pdbx_seq_one_letter_code
_entity_poly.pdbx_strand_id
1 'polypeptide(L)'
;LQALFARLQAGGRRFVDPNELVKVLQLDADVQQDGHEFMKLLLGLLERALGASQDGGARALVPNLFHGLHAYRTQCLSCGRPSDRSRRAVEMAELELNVQGFETLEDSLHDWCAKEKLDGDNAFYCENCASKQPATRGAELYAAPAALCVQLKRFVFDLQTLSRKKVTSAISFPLELDLADWITPVPGDMNEGDARRATVACEEAKALAAVAIG
;
A
#
# COMPACT_ATOMS: atom_id res chain seq x y z
N LEU A 1 2.17 17.82 16.36
CA LEU A 1 1.22 17.84 15.22
C LEU A 1 0.08 18.85 15.39
N GLN A 2 -0.75 18.77 16.43
CA GLN A 2 -1.85 19.73 16.65
C GLN A 2 -1.42 21.21 16.59
N ALA A 3 -0.35 21.57 17.30
CA ALA A 3 0.19 22.94 17.27
C ALA A 3 0.75 23.35 15.89
N LEU A 4 1.31 22.40 15.13
CA LEU A 4 1.80 22.64 13.77
C LEU A 4 0.62 22.94 12.83
N PHE A 5 -0.41 22.09 12.83
CA PHE A 5 -1.61 22.30 12.01
C PHE A 5 -2.39 23.56 12.41
N ALA A 6 -2.53 23.86 13.71
CA ALA A 6 -3.16 25.10 14.15
C ALA A 6 -2.41 26.34 13.64
N ARG A 7 -1.07 26.32 13.65
CA ARG A 7 -0.24 27.40 13.10
C ARG A 7 -0.31 27.48 11.57
N LEU A 8 -0.42 26.36 10.87
CA LEU A 8 -0.58 26.34 9.41
C LEU A 8 -1.96 26.86 8.98
N GLN A 9 -3.02 26.52 9.72
CA GLN A 9 -4.39 26.87 9.37
C GLN A 9 -4.76 28.31 9.78
N ALA A 10 -4.35 28.74 10.98
CA ALA A 10 -4.78 30.01 11.57
C ALA A 10 -3.62 30.99 11.82
N GLY A 11 -2.37 30.59 11.58
CA GLY A 11 -1.22 31.46 11.78
C GLY A 11 -1.10 32.50 10.67
N GLY A 12 -0.75 33.74 11.03
CA GLY A 12 -0.49 34.82 10.06
C GLY A 12 0.87 34.74 9.36
N ARG A 13 1.60 33.62 9.48
CA ARG A 13 2.95 33.45 8.91
C ARG A 13 2.88 32.60 7.64
N ARG A 14 3.72 32.92 6.65
CA ARG A 14 3.82 32.17 5.38
C ARG A 14 4.44 30.78 5.53
N PHE A 15 5.09 30.51 6.66
CA PHE A 15 5.72 29.23 6.95
C PHE A 15 5.64 28.93 8.45
N VAL A 16 5.77 27.65 8.81
CA VAL A 16 5.86 27.18 10.19
C VAL A 16 7.07 26.27 10.31
N ASP A 17 7.85 26.47 11.36
CA ASP A 17 9.02 25.62 11.67
C ASP A 17 8.57 24.20 12.08
N PRO A 18 8.99 23.13 11.37
CA PRO A 18 8.64 21.76 11.68
C PRO A 18 9.57 21.08 12.70
N ASN A 19 10.56 21.76 13.27
CA ASN A 19 11.59 21.16 14.14
C ASN A 19 11.03 20.28 15.27
N GLU A 20 9.91 20.68 15.89
CA GLU A 20 9.27 19.85 16.92
C GLU A 20 8.68 18.55 16.37
N LEU A 21 8.18 18.55 15.13
CA LEU A 21 7.73 17.33 14.46
C LEU A 21 8.92 16.42 14.12
N VAL A 22 9.99 17.00 13.58
CA VAL A 22 11.23 16.29 13.23
C VAL A 22 11.80 15.56 14.45
N LYS A 23 11.86 16.24 15.61
CA LYS A 23 12.29 15.64 16.88
C LYS A 23 11.41 14.47 17.32
N VAL A 24 10.09 14.60 17.25
CA VAL A 24 9.15 13.54 17.66
C VAL A 24 9.26 12.32 16.73
N LEU A 25 9.47 12.55 15.44
CA LEU A 25 9.71 11.49 14.46
C LEU A 25 11.14 10.92 14.53
N GLN A 26 12.00 11.48 15.40
CA GLN A 26 13.41 11.10 15.56
C GLN A 26 14.19 11.15 14.26
N LEU A 27 13.87 12.13 13.41
CA LEU A 27 14.55 12.35 12.15
C LEU A 27 15.79 13.20 12.36
N ASP A 28 16.87 12.85 11.68
CA ASP A 28 18.05 13.69 11.59
C ASP A 28 17.82 14.77 10.51
N ALA A 29 17.81 16.03 10.92
CA ALA A 29 17.57 17.17 10.05
C ALA A 29 18.73 17.44 9.09
N ASP A 30 19.93 16.92 9.38
CA ASP A 30 21.12 17.10 8.55
C ASP A 30 21.23 16.01 7.46
N VAL A 31 20.34 15.00 7.50
CA VAL A 31 20.33 13.88 6.56
C VAL A 31 19.09 13.95 5.66
N GLN A 32 19.30 13.78 4.35
CA GLN A 32 18.19 13.64 3.41
C GLN A 32 17.42 12.35 3.69
N GLN A 33 16.12 12.49 3.96
CA GLN A 33 15.21 11.38 4.23
C GLN A 33 14.42 11.00 2.97
N ASP A 34 14.05 9.73 2.86
CA ASP A 34 13.11 9.27 1.83
C ASP A 34 11.67 9.66 2.23
N GLY A 35 10.91 10.27 1.30
CA GLY A 35 9.53 10.69 1.56
C GLY A 35 8.61 9.52 1.91
N HIS A 36 8.89 8.33 1.36
CA HIS A 36 8.20 7.07 1.67
C HIS A 36 8.37 6.68 3.14
N GLU A 37 9.62 6.72 3.61
CA GLU A 37 9.97 6.40 4.99
C GLU A 37 9.39 7.43 5.96
N PHE A 38 9.44 8.71 5.59
CA PHE A 38 8.78 9.77 6.35
C PHE A 38 7.28 9.52 6.51
N MET A 39 6.57 9.14 5.43
CA MET A 39 5.15 8.86 5.48
C MET A 39 4.84 7.69 6.43
N LYS A 40 5.61 6.60 6.36
CA LYS A 40 5.47 5.45 7.27
C LYS A 40 5.67 5.83 8.73
N LEU A 41 6.69 6.65 9.02
CA LEU A 41 6.96 7.14 10.37
C LEU A 41 5.83 8.04 10.88
N LEU A 42 5.30 8.92 10.04
CA LEU A 42 4.21 9.84 10.38
C LEU A 42 2.90 9.07 10.64
N LEU A 43 2.52 8.15 9.76
CA LEU A 43 1.32 7.33 9.93
C LEU A 43 1.45 6.46 11.19
N GLY A 44 2.57 5.78 11.39
CA GLY A 44 2.80 4.98 12.59
C GLY A 44 2.79 5.81 13.88
N LEU A 45 3.25 7.07 13.85
CA LEU A 45 3.12 7.98 14.99
C LEU A 45 1.64 8.35 15.25
N LEU A 46 0.90 8.69 14.19
CA LEU A 46 -0.51 9.04 14.28
C LEU A 46 -1.35 7.87 14.81
N GLU A 47 -1.14 6.65 14.32
CA GLU A 47 -1.83 5.46 14.79
C GLU A 47 -1.59 5.20 16.27
N ARG A 48 -0.34 5.30 16.73
CA ARG A 48 -0.03 5.12 18.16
C ARG A 48 -0.68 6.19 19.02
N ALA A 49 -0.59 7.46 18.60
CA ALA A 49 -1.11 8.59 19.37
C ALA A 49 -2.64 8.58 19.42
N LEU A 50 -3.30 8.35 18.28
CA LEU A 50 -4.75 8.34 18.18
C LEU A 50 -5.36 7.03 18.67
N GLY A 51 -4.66 5.90 18.50
CA GLY A 51 -5.03 4.58 19.00
C GLY A 51 -5.17 4.52 20.53
N ALA A 52 -4.42 5.36 21.24
CA ALA A 52 -4.50 5.52 22.69
C ALA A 52 -5.67 6.42 23.16
N SER A 53 -6.39 7.06 22.24
CA SER A 53 -7.52 7.94 22.56
C SER A 53 -8.73 7.16 23.07
N GLN A 54 -9.50 7.76 23.98
CA GLN A 54 -10.81 7.21 24.40
C GLN A 54 -11.89 7.43 23.33
N ASP A 55 -11.69 8.41 22.45
CA ASP A 55 -12.59 8.69 21.33
C ASP A 55 -12.43 7.61 20.24
N GLY A 56 -13.51 6.90 19.94
CA GLY A 56 -13.56 5.88 18.89
C GLY A 56 -13.32 6.46 17.50
N GLY A 57 -13.79 7.69 17.23
CA GLY A 57 -13.58 8.35 15.94
C GLY A 57 -12.10 8.69 15.73
N ALA A 58 -11.44 9.20 16.76
CA ALA A 58 -9.99 9.44 16.71
C ALA A 58 -9.20 8.16 16.44
N ARG A 59 -9.53 7.05 17.13
CA ARG A 59 -8.87 5.75 16.94
C ARG A 59 -9.05 5.19 15.53
N ALA A 60 -10.22 5.38 14.93
CA ALA A 60 -10.55 4.89 13.60
C ALA A 60 -10.02 5.80 12.48
N LEU A 61 -9.55 7.01 12.78
CA LEU A 61 -9.22 8.00 11.76
C LEU A 61 -8.14 7.53 10.76
N VAL A 62 -7.01 7.02 11.25
CA VAL A 62 -5.92 6.58 10.36
C VAL A 62 -6.30 5.31 9.59
N PRO A 63 -6.83 4.24 10.23
CA PRO A 63 -7.28 3.07 9.51
C PRO A 63 -8.33 3.39 8.43
N ASN A 64 -9.36 4.17 8.75
CA ASN A 64 -10.43 4.46 7.79
C ASN A 64 -9.97 5.33 6.63
N LEU A 65 -8.99 6.23 6.86
CA LEU A 65 -8.47 7.08 5.80
C LEU A 65 -7.46 6.35 4.91
N PHE A 66 -6.49 5.66 5.50
CA PHE A 66 -5.31 5.20 4.77
C PHE A 66 -5.23 3.69 4.58
N HIS A 67 -6.02 2.88 5.28
CA HIS A 67 -5.91 1.42 5.17
C HIS A 67 -6.86 0.86 4.11
N GLY A 68 -6.28 0.23 3.10
CA GLY A 68 -6.95 -0.70 2.21
C GLY A 68 -6.72 -2.15 2.63
N LEU A 69 -7.24 -3.10 1.86
CA LEU A 69 -7.05 -4.53 2.06
C LEU A 69 -6.59 -5.20 0.78
N HIS A 70 -5.54 -6.02 0.90
CA HIS A 70 -5.04 -6.84 -0.19
C HIS A 70 -4.61 -8.23 0.32
N ALA A 71 -4.40 -9.18 -0.58
CA ALA A 71 -3.69 -10.43 -0.29
C ALA A 71 -2.78 -10.82 -1.45
N TYR A 72 -1.78 -11.64 -1.15
CA TYR A 72 -0.96 -12.30 -2.17
C TYR A 72 -1.41 -13.74 -2.32
N ARG A 73 -2.19 -14.06 -3.35
CA ARG A 73 -2.76 -15.39 -3.52
C ARG A 73 -1.83 -16.29 -4.32
N THR A 74 -1.45 -17.42 -3.72
CA THR A 74 -0.65 -18.46 -4.38
C THR A 74 -1.54 -19.66 -4.70
N GLN A 75 -1.50 -20.14 -5.95
CA GLN A 75 -2.24 -21.31 -6.41
C GLN A 75 -1.28 -22.34 -7.00
N CYS A 76 -1.34 -23.58 -6.50
CA CYS A 76 -0.57 -24.69 -7.03
C CYS A 76 -1.08 -25.07 -8.43
N LEU A 77 -0.20 -25.16 -9.42
CA LEU A 77 -0.56 -25.53 -10.79
C LEU A 77 -0.75 -27.05 -10.96
N SER A 78 -0.18 -27.86 -10.08
CA SER A 78 -0.28 -29.33 -10.17
C SER A 78 -1.58 -29.88 -9.60
N CYS A 79 -2.08 -29.33 -8.48
CA CYS A 79 -3.32 -29.78 -7.84
C CYS A 79 -4.46 -28.75 -7.86
N GLY A 80 -4.21 -27.54 -8.37
CA GLY A 80 -5.20 -26.46 -8.47
C GLY A 80 -5.58 -25.78 -7.15
N ARG A 81 -5.10 -26.27 -6.00
CA ARG A 81 -5.49 -25.73 -4.69
C ARG A 81 -4.75 -24.41 -4.37
N PRO A 82 -5.47 -23.38 -3.86
CA PRO A 82 -4.85 -22.18 -3.32
C PRO A 82 -4.15 -22.49 -1.98
N SER A 83 -3.15 -21.68 -1.62
CA SER A 83 -2.49 -21.76 -0.32
C SER A 83 -3.28 -20.98 0.75
N ASP A 84 -3.64 -21.66 1.83
CA ASP A 84 -4.37 -21.05 2.96
C ASP A 84 -3.59 -19.91 3.63
N ARG A 85 -2.25 -20.01 3.69
CA ARG A 85 -1.40 -18.94 4.24
C ARG A 85 -1.45 -17.67 3.41
N SER A 86 -1.50 -17.83 2.09
CA SER A 86 -1.46 -16.74 1.10
C SER A 86 -2.82 -16.04 0.94
N ARG A 87 -3.88 -16.68 1.45
CA ARG A 87 -5.26 -16.22 1.34
C ARG A 87 -5.61 -15.03 2.26
N ARG A 88 -4.89 -14.87 3.37
CA ARG A 88 -5.28 -13.92 4.42
C ARG A 88 -5.15 -12.49 3.92
N ALA A 89 -6.22 -11.71 4.06
CA ALA A 89 -6.17 -10.29 3.75
C ALA A 89 -5.31 -9.56 4.79
N VAL A 90 -4.50 -8.62 4.31
CA VAL A 90 -3.63 -7.78 5.11
C VAL A 90 -3.93 -6.32 4.79
N GLU A 91 -3.86 -5.49 5.81
CA GLU A 91 -4.02 -4.04 5.69
C GLU A 91 -2.84 -3.46 4.91
N MET A 92 -3.15 -2.53 4.00
CA MET A 92 -2.16 -1.75 3.25
C MET A 92 -2.36 -0.27 3.49
N ALA A 93 -1.31 0.44 3.85
CA ALA A 93 -1.33 1.91 3.93
C ALA A 93 -0.94 2.59 2.61
N GLU A 94 -0.46 1.81 1.64
CA GLU A 94 0.08 2.30 0.37
C GLU A 94 0.15 1.17 -0.67
N LEU A 95 0.21 1.56 -1.95
CA LEU A 95 0.58 0.69 -3.05
C LEU A 95 1.98 1.04 -3.55
N GLU A 96 2.87 0.05 -3.59
CA GLU A 96 4.20 0.25 -4.17
C GLU A 96 4.25 -0.31 -5.59
N LEU A 97 4.36 0.58 -6.58
CA LEU A 97 4.19 0.23 -7.99
C LEU A 97 5.52 0.28 -8.77
N ASN A 98 5.77 -0.75 -9.58
CA ASN A 98 6.87 -0.75 -10.52
C ASN A 98 6.58 0.25 -11.65
N VAL A 99 7.58 1.05 -12.02
CA VAL A 99 7.43 2.06 -13.09
C VAL A 99 8.44 1.89 -14.22
N GLN A 100 9.38 0.96 -14.07
CA GLN A 100 10.35 0.67 -15.13
C GLN A 100 9.66 -0.11 -16.24
N GLY A 101 9.62 0.46 -17.45
CA GLY A 101 9.00 -0.17 -18.61
C GLY A 101 7.50 0.09 -18.75
N PHE A 102 6.93 0.97 -17.92
CA PHE A 102 5.51 1.36 -17.94
C PHE A 102 5.34 2.84 -18.26
N GLU A 103 4.30 3.19 -19.01
CA GLU A 103 4.01 4.56 -19.47
C GLU A 103 2.87 5.23 -18.68
N THR A 104 1.94 4.42 -18.16
CA THR A 104 0.79 4.86 -17.37
C THR A 104 0.79 4.24 -15.98
N LEU A 105 0.06 4.86 -15.04
CA LEU A 105 -0.16 4.32 -13.70
C LEU A 105 -0.97 3.02 -13.74
N GLU A 106 -1.90 2.94 -14.68
CA GLU A 106 -2.76 1.79 -14.96
C GLU A 106 -1.94 0.58 -15.41
N ASP A 107 -0.92 0.77 -16.25
CA ASP A 107 0.02 -0.31 -16.63
C ASP A 107 0.74 -0.86 -15.40
N SER A 108 1.19 0.04 -14.52
CA SER A 108 1.86 -0.32 -13.27
C SER A 108 0.92 -1.03 -12.29
N LEU A 109 -0.36 -0.65 -12.23
CA LEU A 109 -1.38 -1.35 -11.43
C LEU A 109 -1.69 -2.73 -12.01
N HIS A 110 -1.71 -2.85 -13.35
CA HIS A 110 -1.87 -4.14 -14.02
C HIS A 110 -0.71 -5.08 -13.72
N ASP A 111 0.54 -4.59 -13.77
CA ASP A 111 1.74 -5.34 -13.35
C ASP A 111 1.66 -5.76 -11.88
N TRP A 112 1.20 -4.88 -11.00
CA TRP A 112 1.05 -5.19 -9.58
C TRP A 112 0.05 -6.34 -9.33
N CYS A 113 -1.06 -6.39 -10.06
CA CYS A 113 -2.03 -7.49 -10.02
C CYS A 113 -1.61 -8.72 -10.85
N ALA A 114 -0.55 -8.62 -11.65
CA ALA A 114 -0.17 -9.70 -12.55
C ALA A 114 0.27 -10.95 -11.77
N LYS A 115 -0.09 -12.12 -12.30
CA LYS A 115 0.33 -13.39 -11.72
C LYS A 115 1.72 -13.75 -12.22
N GLU A 116 2.66 -13.87 -11.30
CA GLU A 116 3.97 -14.46 -11.59
C GLU A 116 3.92 -15.98 -11.43
N LYS A 117 4.78 -16.68 -12.18
CA LYS A 117 4.95 -18.12 -12.08
C LYS A 117 6.12 -18.44 -11.15
N LEU A 118 5.86 -19.31 -10.18
CA LEU A 118 6.85 -19.88 -9.28
C LEU A 118 7.21 -21.28 -9.79
N ASP A 119 8.40 -21.46 -10.36
CA ASP A 119 8.89 -22.75 -10.86
C ASP A 119 10.40 -22.95 -10.65
N GLY A 120 10.91 -24.12 -11.06
CA GLY A 120 12.31 -24.50 -10.87
C GLY A 120 12.74 -24.44 -9.41
N ASP A 121 13.84 -23.74 -9.15
CA ASP A 121 14.38 -23.57 -7.79
C ASP A 121 13.43 -22.77 -6.88
N ASN A 122 12.65 -21.86 -7.47
CA ASN A 122 11.66 -20.99 -6.81
C ASN A 122 10.27 -21.63 -6.67
N ALA A 123 10.13 -22.92 -7.00
CA ALA A 123 8.85 -23.63 -6.90
C ALA A 123 8.27 -23.60 -5.46
N PHE A 124 6.95 -23.43 -5.38
CA PHE A 124 6.19 -23.34 -4.14
C PHE A 124 6.05 -24.70 -3.46
N TYR A 125 6.28 -24.79 -2.15
CA TYR A 125 5.99 -26.01 -1.40
C TYR A 125 4.48 -26.12 -1.11
N CYS A 126 3.81 -27.02 -1.82
CA CYS A 126 2.38 -27.24 -1.65
C CYS A 126 2.12 -28.24 -0.53
N GLU A 127 1.48 -27.80 0.57
CA GLU A 127 1.13 -28.65 1.72
C GLU A 127 0.24 -29.84 1.32
N ASN A 128 -0.64 -29.68 0.34
CA ASN A 128 -1.49 -30.75 -0.17
C ASN A 128 -0.73 -31.80 -1.02
N CYS A 129 0.26 -31.37 -1.81
CA CYS A 129 1.10 -32.28 -2.60
C CYS A 129 2.31 -32.79 -1.82
N ALA A 130 2.53 -32.28 -0.60
CA ALA A 130 3.69 -32.54 0.26
C ALA A 130 5.05 -32.39 -0.47
N SER A 131 5.15 -31.49 -1.45
CA SER A 131 6.32 -31.34 -2.32
C SER A 131 6.39 -29.96 -2.98
N LYS A 132 7.57 -29.59 -3.52
CA LYS A 132 7.73 -28.40 -4.37
C LYS A 132 6.97 -28.61 -5.69
N GLN A 133 6.11 -27.67 -6.03
CA GLN A 133 5.26 -27.70 -7.21
C GLN A 133 5.30 -26.33 -7.92
N PRO A 134 5.14 -26.31 -9.25
CA PRO A 134 4.91 -25.07 -9.95
C PRO A 134 3.63 -24.41 -9.43
N ALA A 135 3.63 -23.09 -9.28
CA ALA A 135 2.50 -22.32 -8.78
C ALA A 135 2.40 -20.96 -9.47
N THR A 136 1.27 -20.28 -9.34
CA THR A 136 1.12 -18.86 -9.66
C THR A 136 0.93 -18.06 -8.39
N ARG A 137 1.56 -16.90 -8.28
CA ARG A 137 1.35 -15.93 -7.19
C ARG A 137 0.95 -14.58 -7.78
N GLY A 138 -0.01 -13.89 -7.19
CA GLY A 138 -0.39 -12.54 -7.62
C GLY A 138 -1.03 -11.76 -6.48
N ALA A 139 -1.01 -10.44 -6.57
CA ALA A 139 -1.69 -9.58 -5.61
C ALA A 139 -3.18 -9.44 -5.99
N GLU A 140 -4.05 -9.43 -4.99
CA GLU A 140 -5.48 -9.16 -5.13
C GLU A 140 -5.83 -7.99 -4.20
N LEU A 141 -6.33 -6.89 -4.77
CA LEU A 141 -6.82 -5.74 -4.01
C LEU A 141 -8.31 -5.96 -3.69
N TYR A 142 -8.68 -6.04 -2.42
CA TYR A 142 -10.08 -6.26 -2.00
C TYR A 142 -10.78 -4.95 -1.64
N ALA A 143 -10.04 -3.98 -1.12
CA ALA A 143 -10.56 -2.67 -0.80
C ALA A 143 -9.47 -1.60 -0.93
N ALA A 144 -9.79 -0.50 -1.60
CA ALA A 144 -8.95 0.68 -1.63
C ALA A 144 -9.22 1.55 -0.38
N PRO A 145 -8.20 2.24 0.16
CA PRO A 145 -8.40 3.25 1.20
C PRO A 145 -9.12 4.48 0.64
N ALA A 146 -9.70 5.29 1.54
CA ALA A 146 -10.28 6.58 1.20
C ALA A 146 -9.23 7.58 0.66
N ALA A 147 -8.00 7.53 1.20
CA ALA A 147 -6.83 8.27 0.76
C ALA A 147 -5.75 7.26 0.32
N LEU A 148 -5.63 7.04 -0.99
CA LEU A 148 -4.65 6.12 -1.55
C LEU A 148 -3.27 6.78 -1.67
N CYS A 149 -2.31 6.25 -0.93
CA CYS A 149 -0.89 6.56 -1.11
C CYS A 149 -0.27 5.62 -2.15
N VAL A 150 0.37 6.17 -3.18
CA VAL A 150 1.07 5.37 -4.20
C VAL A 150 2.56 5.70 -4.19
N GLN A 151 3.38 4.71 -3.88
CA GLN A 151 4.82 4.79 -3.96
C GLN A 151 5.31 4.30 -5.32
N LEU A 152 5.82 5.20 -6.16
CA LEU A 152 6.45 4.84 -7.43
C LEU A 152 7.87 4.31 -7.19
N LYS A 153 8.13 3.04 -7.52
CA LYS A 153 9.46 2.40 -7.37
C LYS A 153 10.45 2.89 -8.44
N ARG A 154 10.84 4.15 -8.33
CA ARG A 154 11.79 4.79 -9.26
C ARG A 154 13.24 4.41 -9.02
N PHE A 155 13.56 3.65 -7.99
CA PHE A 155 14.93 3.21 -7.77
C PHE A 155 15.01 1.70 -7.88
N VAL A 156 15.71 1.24 -8.91
CA VAL A 156 15.86 -0.18 -9.25
C VAL A 156 17.32 -0.59 -9.14
N PHE A 157 17.58 -1.85 -8.84
CA PHE A 157 18.93 -2.39 -8.84
C PHE A 157 19.28 -2.92 -10.23
N ASP A 158 20.29 -2.33 -10.85
CA ASP A 158 20.77 -2.72 -12.17
C ASP A 158 21.82 -3.82 -12.01
N LEU A 159 21.48 -5.04 -12.42
CA LEU A 159 22.36 -6.21 -12.31
C LEU A 159 23.59 -6.14 -13.22
N GLN A 160 23.58 -5.34 -14.29
CA GLN A 160 24.73 -5.19 -15.18
C GLN A 160 25.78 -4.27 -14.57
N THR A 161 25.35 -3.18 -13.93
CA THR A 161 26.25 -2.20 -13.30
C THR A 161 26.48 -2.46 -11.81
N LEU A 162 25.74 -3.42 -11.22
CA LEU A 162 25.71 -3.73 -9.79
C LEU A 162 25.44 -2.48 -8.93
N SER A 163 24.57 -1.59 -9.41
CA SER A 163 24.32 -0.30 -8.77
C SER A 163 22.83 0.07 -8.76
N ARG A 164 22.43 0.95 -7.84
CA ARG A 164 21.08 1.49 -7.76
C ARG A 164 20.91 2.60 -8.79
N LYS A 165 19.94 2.47 -9.70
CA LYS A 165 19.66 3.43 -10.76
C LYS A 165 18.29 4.06 -10.58
N LYS A 166 18.19 5.36 -10.86
CA LYS A 166 16.91 6.08 -10.91
C LYS A 166 16.23 5.90 -12.27
N VAL A 167 14.99 5.47 -12.26
CA VAL A 167 14.08 5.42 -13.41
C VAL A 167 13.55 6.82 -13.67
N THR A 168 14.01 7.42 -14.76
CA THR A 168 13.67 8.79 -15.18
C THR A 168 12.60 8.84 -16.27
N SER A 169 12.07 7.69 -16.72
CA SER A 169 10.94 7.67 -17.66
C SER A 169 9.75 8.40 -17.07
N ALA A 170 9.04 9.12 -17.94
CA ALA A 170 7.77 9.72 -17.60
C ALA A 170 6.75 8.62 -17.31
N ILE A 171 5.87 8.88 -16.35
CA ILE A 171 4.67 8.09 -16.12
C ILE A 171 3.51 9.07 -16.12
N SER A 172 2.47 8.74 -16.86
CA SER A 172 1.22 9.50 -16.87
C SER A 172 0.24 8.90 -15.87
N PHE A 173 -0.58 9.74 -15.26
CA PHE A 173 -1.66 9.32 -14.37
C PHE A 173 -2.86 10.26 -14.60
N PRO A 174 -4.08 9.76 -14.56
CA PRO A 174 -5.27 10.56 -14.77
C PRO A 174 -5.56 11.44 -13.54
N LEU A 175 -6.36 12.48 -13.74
CA LEU A 175 -6.90 13.27 -12.62
C LEU A 175 -7.86 12.43 -11.76
N GLU A 176 -8.62 11.55 -12.41
CA GLU A 176 -9.55 10.61 -11.80
C GLU A 176 -9.10 9.19 -12.16
N LEU A 177 -8.83 8.38 -11.15
CA LEU A 177 -8.41 6.98 -11.31
C LEU A 177 -9.55 6.08 -10.81
N ASP A 178 -10.16 5.34 -11.73
CA ASP A 178 -11.14 4.30 -11.37
C ASP A 178 -10.40 3.02 -11.00
N LEU A 179 -10.56 2.52 -9.78
CA LEU A 179 -9.90 1.29 -9.33
C LEU A 179 -10.74 0.03 -9.55
N ALA A 180 -11.96 0.15 -10.08
CA ALA A 180 -12.92 -0.96 -10.19
C ALA A 180 -12.33 -2.20 -10.88
N ASP A 181 -11.52 -2.00 -11.92
CA ASP A 181 -10.89 -3.09 -12.69
C ASP A 181 -9.85 -3.88 -11.89
N TRP A 182 -9.31 -3.30 -10.81
CA TRP A 182 -8.32 -3.93 -9.95
C TRP A 182 -8.89 -4.42 -8.62
N ILE A 183 -10.16 -4.11 -8.32
CA ILE A 183 -10.85 -4.60 -7.12
C ILE A 183 -11.34 -6.03 -7.35
N THR A 184 -10.71 -6.98 -6.66
CA THR A 184 -11.14 -8.37 -6.61
C THR A 184 -12.34 -8.51 -5.68
N PRO A 185 -13.45 -9.12 -6.13
CA PRO A 185 -14.57 -9.45 -5.25
C PRO A 185 -14.11 -10.35 -4.10
N VAL A 186 -14.65 -10.10 -2.90
CA VAL A 186 -14.35 -10.92 -1.72
C VAL A 186 -14.70 -12.39 -2.00
N PRO A 187 -13.73 -13.31 -2.03
CA PRO A 187 -14.00 -14.71 -2.31
C PRO A 187 -14.77 -15.35 -1.15
N GLY A 188 -15.75 -16.20 -1.45
CA GLY A 188 -16.71 -16.73 -0.45
C GLY A 188 -16.09 -17.62 0.64
N ASP A 189 -14.86 -18.07 0.43
CA ASP A 189 -14.06 -18.81 1.38
C ASP A 189 -13.21 -17.90 2.30
N MET A 190 -13.25 -16.56 2.13
CA MET A 190 -12.52 -15.59 2.96
C MET A 190 -13.05 -15.62 4.40
N ASN A 191 -12.16 -15.43 5.38
CA ASN A 191 -12.57 -15.41 6.78
C ASN A 191 -13.53 -14.24 7.04
N GLU A 192 -14.53 -14.45 7.88
CA GLU A 192 -15.64 -13.52 8.10
C GLU A 192 -15.17 -12.14 8.59
N GLY A 193 -14.09 -12.10 9.37
CA GLY A 193 -13.48 -10.85 9.84
C GLY A 193 -12.76 -10.06 8.73
N ASP A 194 -12.20 -10.73 7.74
CA ASP A 194 -11.55 -10.08 6.58
C ASP A 194 -12.62 -9.59 5.60
N ALA A 195 -13.65 -10.40 5.36
CA ALA A 195 -14.78 -10.06 4.51
C ALA A 195 -15.55 -8.83 5.02
N ARG A 196 -15.83 -8.75 6.32
CA ARG A 196 -16.49 -7.58 6.94
C ARG A 196 -15.68 -6.30 6.75
N ARG A 197 -14.36 -6.35 6.92
CA ARG A 197 -13.49 -5.18 6.74
C ARG A 197 -13.42 -4.72 5.29
N ALA A 198 -13.37 -5.66 4.33
CA ALA A 198 -13.40 -5.33 2.90
C ALA A 198 -14.71 -4.65 2.47
N THR A 199 -15.84 -5.13 2.97
CA THR A 199 -17.15 -4.50 2.69
C THR A 199 -17.22 -3.09 3.26
N VAL A 200 -16.83 -2.88 4.52
CA VAL A 200 -16.85 -1.56 5.17
C VAL A 200 -15.91 -0.57 4.47
N ALA A 201 -14.67 -0.98 4.17
CA ALA A 201 -13.71 -0.12 3.49
C ALA A 201 -14.18 0.29 2.09
N CYS A 202 -14.85 -0.61 1.35
CA CYS A 202 -15.42 -0.30 0.05
C CYS A 202 -16.62 0.69 0.12
N GLU A 203 -17.40 0.66 1.21
CA GLU A 203 -18.47 1.64 1.45
C GLU A 203 -17.91 3.01 1.85
N GLU A 204 -16.86 3.06 2.67
CA GLU A 204 -16.22 4.30 3.12
C GLU A 204 -15.38 4.98 2.02
N ALA A 205 -14.67 4.21 1.17
CA ALA A 205 -13.86 4.76 0.09
C ALA A 205 -14.69 5.52 -0.97
N LYS A 206 -15.94 5.08 -1.20
CA LYS A 206 -16.89 5.81 -2.07
C LYS A 206 -17.26 7.19 -1.54
N ALA A 207 -17.03 7.47 -0.26
CA ALA A 207 -17.41 8.74 0.37
C ALA A 207 -16.31 9.83 0.29
N LEU A 208 -15.06 9.50 -0.10
CA LEU A 208 -13.92 10.39 0.15
C LEU A 208 -12.95 10.66 -1.02
N ALA A 209 -13.26 10.26 -2.25
CA ALA A 209 -12.38 10.44 -3.41
C ALA A 209 -11.99 11.92 -3.67
N ALA A 210 -10.89 12.36 -3.06
CA ALA A 210 -10.21 13.63 -3.31
C ALA A 210 -8.70 13.36 -3.28
N VAL A 211 -8.14 13.14 -4.46
CA VAL A 211 -6.74 12.81 -4.69
C VAL A 211 -5.86 14.05 -4.44
N ALA A 212 -4.99 14.00 -3.44
CA ALA A 212 -3.85 14.89 -3.29
C ALA A 212 -2.58 14.11 -3.64
N ILE A 213 -2.10 14.26 -4.88
CA ILE A 213 -0.77 13.78 -5.29
C ILE A 213 0.19 14.97 -5.18
N GLY A 214 1.17 14.85 -4.29
CA GLY A 214 2.34 15.72 -4.18
C GLY A 214 3.60 14.87 -4.22
#